data_AF-A0AAU3VJ63-F1
#
_entry.id   AF-A0AAU3VJ63-F1
#
_cell.length_a   1.000
_cell.length_b   1.000
_cell.length_c   1.000
_cell.angle_alpha   90.00
_cell.angle_beta   90.00
_cell.angle_gamma   90.00
#
_symmetry.space_group_name_H-M   'P 1'
#
loop_
_entity.id
_entity.type
_entity.pdbx_description
1 polymer ?
#
loop_
_entity_poly.entity_id
_entity_poly.type
_entity_poly.pdbx_seq_one_letter_code
_entity_poly.pdbx_strand_id
1 'polypeptide(L)'
;MAVFGCAGCGAVLTEAVSQVALPIHLADTHWEKLHPPLLEVGSYSVDPAPYGPPWRQWDEVGAREAAERGRFAPYGALSDGPSGTVLLAPGDMRGTRLIVERAGGYCMGIDGRDGPNLACLGCDLPVGTRMDDCGCWQVVRLVPQAVVRLPGPPERPVMDWAELLATGALWHRLSKYRDIPAGAALAHVVVAAGGAPVEVAPGPVAELFGRALGALLPAGDGAKRLDLAGPGFGEPAADLVLVPVHPQTGDMWQPRAGAVPVPMDAALWAELAFPPHRTRLPVVGGLPAGVERDDPLPPHRWYPFQPSREAFRYTLSWMPAVREPWLRAIYDRRC
;
A
#
# COMPACT_ATOMS: atom_id res chain seq x y z
N MET A 1 -16.30 7.88 -15.69
CA MET A 1 -15.14 6.99 -15.78
C MET A 1 -14.17 7.59 -16.79
N ALA A 2 -12.89 7.28 -16.67
CA ALA A 2 -11.87 7.69 -17.62
C ALA A 2 -11.58 6.56 -18.63
N VAL A 3 -11.32 6.94 -19.89
CA VAL A 3 -10.64 6.08 -20.86
C VAL A 3 -9.37 6.83 -21.24
N PHE A 4 -8.21 6.17 -21.20
CA PHE A 4 -6.96 6.79 -21.64
C PHE A 4 -6.67 6.40 -23.08
N GLY A 5 -6.37 7.40 -23.90
CA GLY A 5 -5.96 7.26 -25.29
C GLY A 5 -4.52 7.70 -25.52
N CYS A 6 -3.93 7.28 -26.63
CA CYS A 6 -2.60 7.72 -27.05
C CYS A 6 -2.63 9.20 -27.43
N ALA A 7 -1.71 10.00 -26.89
CA ALA A 7 -1.60 11.41 -27.25
C ALA A 7 -1.16 11.63 -28.71
N GLY A 8 -0.47 10.65 -29.31
CA GLY A 8 0.03 10.75 -30.69
C GLY A 8 -1.05 10.52 -31.76
N CYS A 9 -1.87 9.48 -31.61
CA CYS A 9 -2.84 9.08 -32.63
C CYS A 9 -4.29 8.96 -32.14
N GLY A 10 -4.55 9.19 -30.85
CA GLY A 10 -5.89 9.09 -30.26
C GLY A 10 -6.40 7.65 -30.05
N ALA A 11 -5.63 6.62 -30.39
CA ALA A 11 -6.03 5.23 -30.19
C ALA A 11 -6.30 4.94 -28.71
N VAL A 12 -7.39 4.23 -28.42
CA VAL A 12 -7.76 3.82 -27.06
C VAL A 12 -6.72 2.86 -26.50
N LEU A 13 -6.23 3.15 -25.29
CA LEU A 13 -5.17 2.38 -24.60
C LEU A 13 -5.65 1.64 -23.36
N THR A 14 -6.85 1.96 -22.85
CA THR A 14 -7.38 1.34 -21.63
C THR A 14 -8.85 0.99 -21.78
N GLU A 15 -9.32 0.08 -20.94
CA GLU A 15 -10.73 0.02 -20.58
C GLU A 15 -11.21 1.30 -19.88
N ALA A 16 -12.53 1.43 -19.75
CA ALA A 16 -13.12 2.43 -18.88
C ALA A 16 -12.76 2.11 -17.41
N VAL A 17 -12.07 3.05 -16.78
CA VAL A 17 -11.56 2.91 -15.41
C VAL A 17 -12.10 4.02 -14.50
N SER A 18 -12.29 3.70 -13.22
CA SER A 18 -12.73 4.63 -12.18
C SER A 18 -11.56 5.12 -11.35
N GLN A 19 -11.55 6.40 -10.99
CA GLN A 19 -10.50 6.93 -10.13
C GLN A 19 -10.67 6.39 -8.71
N VAL A 20 -9.57 5.97 -8.10
CA VAL A 20 -9.48 5.56 -6.69
C VAL A 20 -8.30 6.26 -6.02
N ALA A 21 -8.28 6.20 -4.69
CA ALA A 21 -7.19 6.75 -3.90
C ALA A 21 -5.88 6.03 -4.23
N LEU A 22 -4.76 6.75 -4.13
CA LEU A 22 -3.45 6.14 -4.23
C LEU A 22 -3.26 5.21 -3.03
N PRO A 23 -3.03 3.89 -3.23
CA PRO A 23 -2.89 2.98 -2.11
C PRO A 23 -1.72 3.39 -1.20
N ILE A 24 -1.90 3.30 0.13
CA ILE A 24 -0.86 3.72 1.08
C ILE A 24 0.34 2.75 1.15
N HIS A 25 0.22 1.58 0.53
CA HIS A 25 1.16 0.45 0.61
C HIS A 25 1.96 0.25 -0.70
N LEU A 26 2.48 1.34 -1.28
CA LEU A 26 3.22 1.32 -2.55
C LEU A 26 4.60 0.66 -2.50
N ALA A 27 5.05 0.21 -1.34
CA ALA A 27 6.38 -0.35 -1.18
C ALA A 27 6.49 -1.74 -1.83
N ASP A 28 7.51 -1.90 -2.66
CA ASP A 28 7.96 -3.20 -3.16
C ASP A 28 8.68 -3.98 -2.04
N THR A 29 8.44 -5.29 -1.96
CA THR A 29 8.92 -6.19 -0.88
C THR A 29 8.78 -7.66 -1.33
N HIS A 30 9.07 -8.65 -0.48
CA HIS A 30 8.90 -10.08 -0.78
C HIS A 30 9.54 -10.50 -2.11
N TRP A 31 10.85 -10.30 -2.22
CA TRP A 31 11.63 -10.85 -3.33
C TRP A 31 11.30 -12.33 -3.57
N GLU A 32 11.33 -12.75 -4.83
CA GLU A 32 10.95 -14.10 -5.30
C GLU A 32 9.46 -14.45 -5.17
N LYS A 33 8.58 -13.48 -4.90
CA LYS A 33 7.11 -13.67 -4.93
C LYS A 33 6.43 -12.73 -5.90
N LEU A 34 5.49 -13.26 -6.69
CA LEU A 34 4.63 -12.43 -7.52
C LEU A 34 3.51 -11.81 -6.68
N HIS A 35 3.53 -10.49 -6.58
CA HIS A 35 2.42 -9.73 -6.00
C HIS A 35 1.21 -9.73 -6.94
N PRO A 36 -0.02 -9.55 -6.42
CA PRO A 36 -1.17 -9.26 -7.25
C PRO A 36 -1.07 -7.85 -7.86
N PRO A 37 -2.01 -7.48 -8.74
CA PRO A 37 -2.20 -6.09 -9.15
C PRO A 37 -2.30 -5.14 -7.95
N LEU A 38 -1.60 -4.00 -8.04
CA LEU A 38 -1.67 -2.93 -7.03
C LEU A 38 -3.10 -2.37 -6.90
N LEU A 39 -3.77 -2.22 -8.05
CA LEU A 39 -5.11 -1.70 -8.18
C LEU A 39 -6.04 -2.80 -8.68
N GLU A 40 -7.30 -2.74 -8.26
CA GLU A 40 -8.33 -3.58 -8.84
C GLU A 40 -8.57 -3.23 -10.30
N VAL A 41 -8.87 -4.25 -11.09
CA VAL A 41 -9.27 -4.11 -12.50
C VAL A 41 -10.44 -3.13 -12.62
N GLY A 42 -10.36 -2.23 -13.59
CA GLY A 42 -11.34 -1.16 -13.77
C GLY A 42 -11.11 0.06 -12.87
N SER A 43 -9.95 0.15 -12.19
CA SER A 43 -9.58 1.29 -11.35
C SER A 43 -8.27 1.92 -11.80
N TYR A 44 -8.13 3.23 -11.56
CA TYR A 44 -6.88 3.94 -11.76
C TYR A 44 -6.59 4.89 -10.60
N SER A 45 -5.31 5.18 -10.39
CA SER A 45 -4.89 6.25 -9.48
C SER A 45 -3.81 7.11 -10.14
N VAL A 46 -3.53 8.27 -9.56
CA VAL A 46 -2.45 9.15 -10.02
C VAL A 46 -1.40 9.22 -8.93
N ASP A 47 -0.18 8.83 -9.26
CA ASP A 47 0.97 8.96 -8.36
C ASP A 47 1.64 10.31 -8.62
N PRO A 48 1.59 11.25 -7.67
CA PRO A 48 2.21 12.56 -7.84
C PRO A 48 3.74 12.48 -7.82
N ALA A 49 4.32 11.41 -7.26
CA ALA A 49 5.76 11.25 -7.22
C ALA A 49 6.34 11.08 -8.64
N PRO A 50 7.54 11.64 -8.91
CA PRO A 50 8.31 11.27 -10.08
C PRO A 50 8.53 9.75 -10.13
N TYR A 51 8.33 9.13 -11.29
CA TYR A 51 8.67 7.72 -11.50
C TYR A 51 9.26 7.46 -12.90
N GLY A 52 10.31 6.63 -12.95
CA GLY A 52 10.98 6.22 -14.17
C GLY A 52 12.40 6.77 -14.29
N PRO A 53 13.14 6.33 -15.31
CA PRO A 53 14.48 6.81 -15.56
C PRO A 53 14.49 8.31 -15.96
N PRO A 54 15.62 9.01 -15.78
CA PRO A 54 16.86 8.49 -15.20
C PRO A 54 16.77 8.32 -13.69
N TRP A 55 17.46 7.30 -13.17
CA TRP A 55 17.56 7.00 -11.75
C TRP A 55 18.85 7.60 -11.20
N ARG A 56 18.77 8.42 -10.16
CA ARG A 56 19.94 9.03 -9.49
C ARG A 56 20.08 8.51 -8.07
N GLN A 57 21.29 8.19 -7.68
CA GLN A 57 21.57 7.72 -6.33
C GLN A 57 21.38 8.87 -5.32
N TRP A 58 21.03 8.52 -4.07
CA TRP A 58 20.83 9.51 -3.03
C TRP A 58 22.02 10.47 -2.86
N ASP A 59 23.24 9.94 -2.90
CA ASP A 59 24.47 10.73 -2.72
C ASP A 59 24.72 11.71 -3.88
N GLU A 60 24.21 11.42 -5.08
CA GLU A 60 24.30 12.29 -6.26
C GLU A 60 23.28 13.44 -6.22
N VAL A 61 22.12 13.21 -5.61
CA VAL A 61 21.05 14.20 -5.45
C VAL A 61 21.34 15.09 -4.24
N GLY A 62 21.79 14.48 -3.14
CA GLY A 62 22.00 15.16 -1.87
C GLY A 62 20.70 15.40 -1.10
N ALA A 63 20.82 15.50 0.23
CA ALA A 63 19.68 15.55 1.14
C ALA A 63 18.76 16.78 0.96
N ARG A 64 19.28 17.90 0.46
CA ARG A 64 18.50 19.13 0.23
C ARG A 64 17.55 18.98 -0.96
N GLU A 65 18.10 18.61 -2.12
CA GLU A 65 17.33 18.39 -3.35
C GLU A 65 16.32 17.24 -3.16
N ALA A 66 16.72 16.16 -2.47
CA ALA A 66 15.80 15.07 -2.14
C ALA A 66 14.61 15.55 -1.28
N ALA A 67 14.84 16.41 -0.28
CA ALA A 67 13.78 16.95 0.56
C ALA A 67 12.83 17.89 -0.19
N GLU A 68 13.34 18.68 -1.14
CA GLU A 68 12.52 19.50 -2.06
C GLU A 68 11.60 18.62 -2.93
N ARG A 69 11.97 17.35 -3.15
CA ARG A 69 11.18 16.33 -3.85
C ARG A 69 10.35 15.44 -2.91
N GLY A 70 10.25 15.79 -1.63
CA GLY A 70 9.46 15.06 -0.64
C GLY A 70 10.12 13.78 -0.08
N ARG A 71 11.42 13.58 -0.32
CA ARG A 71 12.18 12.45 0.23
C ARG A 71 13.16 12.91 1.30
N PHE A 72 12.98 12.41 2.51
CA PHE A 72 13.69 12.87 3.71
C PHE A 72 14.70 11.86 4.25
N ALA A 73 14.75 10.65 3.68
CA ALA A 73 15.77 9.63 3.97
C ALA A 73 16.13 8.78 2.73
N PRO A 74 17.34 8.21 2.67
CA PRO A 74 17.78 7.36 1.56
C PRO A 74 17.02 6.03 1.49
N TYR A 75 16.28 5.82 0.40
CA TYR A 75 15.61 4.54 0.11
C TYR A 75 15.62 4.30 -1.39
N GLY A 76 16.49 3.40 -1.86
CA GLY A 76 16.70 3.19 -3.30
C GLY A 76 17.20 4.43 -4.03
N ALA A 77 17.16 4.38 -5.37
CA ALA A 77 17.43 5.53 -6.22
C ALA A 77 16.22 6.46 -6.30
N LEU A 78 16.47 7.75 -6.53
CA LEU A 78 15.43 8.72 -6.86
C LEU A 78 15.17 8.71 -8.37
N SER A 79 13.91 8.85 -8.73
CA SER A 79 13.47 9.01 -10.11
C SER A 79 13.50 10.48 -10.52
N ASP A 80 14.10 10.76 -11.67
CA ASP A 80 13.93 12.02 -12.41
C ASP A 80 12.94 11.87 -13.59
N GLY A 81 12.21 10.76 -13.64
CA GLY A 81 11.09 10.55 -14.56
C GLY A 81 9.89 11.49 -14.30
N PRO A 82 8.84 11.40 -15.13
CA PRO A 82 7.66 12.27 -15.01
C PRO A 82 6.91 12.07 -13.69
N SER A 83 6.40 13.17 -13.12
CA SER A 83 5.41 13.18 -12.04
C SER A 83 3.99 13.01 -12.59
N GLY A 84 3.06 12.57 -11.74
CA GLY A 84 1.64 12.45 -12.11
C GLY A 84 1.36 11.25 -13.01
N THR A 85 2.12 10.16 -12.87
CA THR A 85 1.89 8.94 -13.64
C THR A 85 0.55 8.31 -13.29
N VAL A 86 -0.13 7.75 -14.29
CA VAL A 86 -1.44 7.09 -14.10
C VAL A 86 -1.20 5.60 -13.87
N LEU A 87 -1.61 5.12 -12.70
CA LEU A 87 -1.44 3.73 -12.26
C LEU A 87 -2.70 2.95 -12.61
N LEU A 88 -2.51 1.75 -13.17
CA LEU A 88 -3.57 0.86 -13.63
C LEU A 88 -3.20 -0.60 -13.34
N ALA A 89 -4.20 -1.48 -13.24
CA ALA A 89 -3.93 -2.90 -13.31
C ALA A 89 -3.43 -3.26 -14.73
N PRO A 90 -2.42 -4.13 -14.90
CA PRO A 90 -1.94 -4.49 -16.24
C PRO A 90 -3.02 -5.06 -17.17
N GLY A 91 -4.05 -5.69 -16.60
CA GLY A 91 -5.19 -6.24 -17.34
C GLY A 91 -6.14 -5.19 -17.95
N ASP A 92 -6.06 -3.92 -17.52
CA ASP A 92 -6.88 -2.84 -18.06
C ASP A 92 -6.32 -2.26 -19.37
N MET A 93 -5.09 -2.63 -19.75
CA MET A 93 -4.43 -2.14 -20.96
C MET A 93 -4.99 -2.79 -22.23
N ARG A 94 -5.15 -1.97 -23.27
CA ARG A 94 -5.55 -2.36 -24.63
C ARG A 94 -4.68 -1.63 -25.64
N GLY A 95 -4.66 -2.11 -26.89
CA GLY A 95 -4.05 -1.35 -27.97
C GLY A 95 -2.55 -1.07 -27.80
N THR A 96 -1.84 -1.87 -27.00
CA THR A 96 -0.40 -1.70 -26.72
C THR A 96 0.39 -2.97 -27.03
N ARG A 97 1.66 -2.79 -27.36
CA ARG A 97 2.67 -3.85 -27.47
C ARG A 97 3.84 -3.58 -26.55
N LEU A 98 4.53 -4.62 -26.13
CA LEU A 98 5.80 -4.47 -25.43
C LEU A 98 6.89 -3.96 -26.39
N ILE A 99 7.75 -3.10 -25.87
CA ILE A 99 9.05 -2.74 -26.45
C ILE A 99 10.04 -3.70 -25.81
N VAL A 100 10.36 -4.79 -26.51
CA VAL A 100 11.10 -5.93 -25.94
C VAL A 100 12.47 -5.50 -25.42
N GLU A 101 13.11 -4.53 -26.07
CA GLU A 101 14.40 -3.98 -25.69
C GLU A 101 14.37 -3.21 -24.35
N ARG A 102 13.18 -2.88 -23.84
CA ARG A 102 12.95 -2.19 -22.55
C ARG A 102 12.12 -3.01 -21.57
N ALA A 103 11.82 -4.27 -21.92
CA ALA A 103 11.08 -5.21 -21.09
C ALA A 103 12.04 -6.03 -20.21
N GLY A 104 13.11 -5.38 -19.72
CA GLY A 104 14.09 -5.96 -18.82
C GLY A 104 13.48 -6.32 -17.46
N GLY A 105 14.11 -7.30 -16.83
CA GLY A 105 13.67 -7.91 -15.59
C GLY A 105 14.82 -8.65 -14.94
N TYR A 106 14.69 -8.95 -13.65
CA TYR A 106 15.67 -9.79 -12.97
C TYR A 106 15.19 -11.23 -12.78
N CYS A 107 13.96 -11.42 -12.32
CA CYS A 107 13.57 -12.64 -11.61
C CYS A 107 12.48 -13.44 -12.34
N MET A 108 11.27 -12.91 -12.43
CA MET A 108 10.08 -13.57 -12.95
C MET A 108 9.31 -12.74 -13.98
N GLY A 109 9.63 -11.46 -14.17
CA GLY A 109 8.86 -10.57 -15.03
C GLY A 109 9.60 -9.28 -15.38
N ILE A 110 8.86 -8.23 -15.70
CA ILE A 110 9.38 -6.93 -16.12
C ILE A 110 9.43 -6.00 -14.91
N ASP A 111 10.57 -5.38 -14.62
CA ASP A 111 10.73 -4.52 -13.44
C ASP A 111 10.56 -3.02 -13.73
N GLY A 112 10.46 -2.65 -15.00
CA GLY A 112 10.18 -1.28 -15.43
C GLY A 112 11.34 -0.28 -15.30
N ARG A 113 12.55 -0.71 -14.92
CA ARG A 113 13.71 0.19 -14.72
C ARG A 113 14.09 0.98 -15.97
N ASP A 114 13.87 0.42 -17.15
CA ASP A 114 14.27 1.01 -18.42
C ASP A 114 13.27 2.07 -18.92
N GLY A 115 12.25 2.38 -18.12
CA GLY A 115 11.21 3.35 -18.43
C GLY A 115 10.13 2.77 -19.33
N PRO A 116 9.48 3.60 -20.16
CA PRO A 116 8.33 3.18 -20.95
C PRO A 116 8.66 1.98 -21.86
N ASN A 117 8.02 0.86 -21.55
CA ASN A 117 8.17 -0.45 -22.20
C ASN A 117 6.87 -0.93 -22.88
N LEU A 118 5.82 -0.11 -22.85
CA LEU A 118 4.60 -0.27 -23.63
C LEU A 118 4.53 0.82 -24.70
N ALA A 119 4.34 0.40 -25.95
CA ALA A 119 4.10 1.28 -27.09
C ALA A 119 2.66 1.15 -27.60
N CYS A 120 2.09 2.25 -28.07
CA CYS A 120 0.81 2.25 -28.77
C CYS A 120 0.92 1.43 -30.07
N LEU A 121 -0.01 0.50 -30.31
CA LEU A 121 -0.05 -0.30 -31.54
C LEU A 121 -0.27 0.53 -32.81
N GLY A 122 -0.88 1.71 -32.70
CA GLY A 122 -1.25 2.53 -33.86
C GLY A 122 -0.17 3.48 -34.35
N CYS A 123 0.77 3.89 -33.48
CA CYS A 123 1.80 4.89 -33.85
C CYS A 123 3.15 4.67 -33.17
N ASP A 124 3.34 3.56 -32.46
CA ASP A 124 4.58 3.18 -31.77
C ASP A 124 5.06 4.14 -30.66
N LEU A 125 4.28 5.18 -30.33
CA LEU A 125 4.59 6.06 -29.21
C LEU A 125 4.70 5.25 -27.90
N PRO A 126 5.82 5.35 -27.15
CA PRO A 126 5.91 4.78 -25.80
C PRO A 126 4.95 5.50 -24.84
N VAL A 127 3.98 4.76 -24.31
CA VAL A 127 2.84 5.32 -23.55
C VAL A 127 2.86 4.97 -22.07
N GLY A 128 3.66 3.98 -21.66
CA GLY A 128 3.72 3.60 -20.26
C GLY A 128 4.75 2.52 -19.94
N THR A 129 4.91 2.27 -18.65
CA THR A 129 5.79 1.25 -18.08
C THR A 129 4.93 0.20 -17.39
N ARG A 130 5.00 -1.05 -17.85
CA ARG A 130 4.48 -2.24 -17.17
C ARG A 130 5.52 -2.77 -16.20
N MET A 131 5.05 -3.14 -15.01
CA MET A 131 5.81 -3.86 -13.99
C MET A 131 5.02 -5.09 -13.56
N ASP A 132 5.69 -6.24 -13.54
CA ASP A 132 5.16 -7.52 -13.07
C ASP A 132 6.26 -8.51 -12.63
N ASP A 133 7.45 -8.00 -12.28
CA ASP A 133 8.53 -8.81 -11.71
C ASP A 133 8.26 -9.23 -10.25
N CYS A 134 9.02 -10.22 -9.77
CA CYS A 134 8.92 -10.68 -8.40
C CYS A 134 9.30 -9.56 -7.41
N GLY A 135 8.53 -9.46 -6.33
CA GLY A 135 8.70 -8.48 -5.28
C GLY A 135 8.26 -7.05 -5.58
N CYS A 136 7.81 -6.76 -6.80
CA CYS A 136 7.13 -5.50 -7.11
C CYS A 136 5.61 -5.72 -7.27
N TRP A 137 4.84 -4.68 -6.99
CA TRP A 137 3.41 -4.72 -7.35
C TRP A 137 3.22 -4.82 -8.85
N GLN A 138 2.24 -5.62 -9.30
CA GLN A 138 1.86 -5.62 -10.71
C GLN A 138 1.10 -4.32 -11.03
N VAL A 139 1.63 -3.51 -11.93
CA VAL A 139 1.03 -2.21 -12.28
C VAL A 139 1.51 -1.75 -13.65
N VAL A 140 0.66 -0.98 -14.33
CA VAL A 140 1.08 -0.15 -15.47
C VAL A 140 1.06 1.31 -15.03
N ARG A 141 2.15 2.02 -15.30
CA ARG A 141 2.30 3.47 -15.11
C ARG A 141 2.29 4.15 -16.47
N LEU A 142 1.18 4.80 -16.83
CA LEU A 142 1.12 5.59 -18.07
C LEU A 142 1.90 6.90 -17.90
N VAL A 143 2.62 7.27 -18.96
CA VAL A 143 3.36 8.54 -19.04
C VAL A 143 2.35 9.65 -19.30
N PRO A 144 2.20 10.65 -18.40
CA PRO A 144 1.13 11.62 -18.47
C PRO A 144 1.17 12.49 -19.73
N GLN A 145 2.36 12.70 -20.32
CA GLN A 145 2.53 13.45 -21.56
C GLN A 145 2.23 12.61 -22.82
N ALA A 146 2.20 11.28 -22.71
CA ALA A 146 1.98 10.38 -23.82
C ALA A 146 0.54 9.87 -23.92
N VAL A 147 -0.32 10.28 -22.99
CA VAL A 147 -1.72 9.86 -22.93
C VAL A 147 -2.66 11.04 -22.76
N VAL A 148 -3.88 10.89 -23.27
CA VAL A 148 -4.96 11.86 -23.13
C VAL A 148 -6.18 11.18 -22.51
N ARG A 149 -6.96 11.92 -21.72
CA ARG A 149 -8.24 11.43 -21.22
C ARG A 149 -9.30 11.59 -22.31
N LEU A 150 -9.85 10.48 -22.76
CA LEU A 150 -10.95 10.41 -23.73
C LEU A 150 -12.31 10.41 -23.02
N PRO A 151 -13.41 10.74 -23.74
CA PRO A 151 -14.76 10.55 -23.21
C PRO A 151 -14.99 9.10 -22.78
N GLY A 152 -15.53 8.92 -21.59
CA GLY A 152 -15.88 7.61 -21.04
C GLY A 152 -17.32 7.58 -20.55
N PRO A 153 -17.82 6.42 -20.10
CA PRO A 153 -19.12 6.33 -19.44
C PRO A 153 -19.15 7.17 -18.14
N PRO A 154 -20.33 7.42 -17.54
CA PRO A 154 -20.45 8.13 -16.27
C PRO A 154 -19.54 7.56 -15.17
N GLU A 155 -19.09 8.38 -14.21
CA GLU A 155 -18.34 7.88 -13.05
C GLU A 155 -19.17 6.89 -12.24
N ARG A 156 -18.49 5.85 -11.72
CA ARG A 156 -19.11 4.96 -10.74
C ARG A 156 -19.33 5.75 -9.44
N PRO A 157 -20.48 5.58 -8.77
CA PRO A 157 -20.68 6.15 -7.44
C PRO A 157 -19.58 5.70 -6.49
N VAL A 158 -19.15 6.62 -5.64
CA VAL A 158 -18.28 6.31 -4.50
C VAL A 158 -19.13 5.59 -3.46
N MET A 159 -18.68 4.42 -3.01
CA MET A 159 -19.35 3.70 -1.94
C MET A 159 -19.07 4.40 -0.61
N ASP A 160 -20.06 4.48 0.27
CA ASP A 160 -19.80 4.91 1.64
C ASP A 160 -19.21 3.77 2.50
N TRP A 161 -18.85 4.08 3.75
CA TRP A 161 -18.28 3.07 4.66
C TRP A 161 -19.22 1.90 4.95
N ALA A 162 -20.53 2.15 5.02
CA ALA A 162 -21.51 1.09 5.30
C ALA A 162 -21.62 0.15 4.10
N GLU A 163 -21.64 0.69 2.88
CA GLU A 163 -21.64 -0.07 1.63
C GLU A 163 -20.36 -0.89 1.44
N LEU A 164 -19.19 -0.30 1.70
CA LEU A 164 -17.89 -0.99 1.63
C LEU A 164 -17.82 -2.21 2.55
N LEU A 165 -18.34 -2.07 3.77
CA LEU A 165 -18.39 -3.16 4.75
C LEU A 165 -19.43 -4.21 4.39
N ALA A 166 -20.64 -3.80 3.97
CA ALA A 166 -21.73 -4.72 3.66
C ALA A 166 -21.49 -5.58 2.42
N THR A 167 -20.79 -5.03 1.42
CA THR A 167 -20.49 -5.73 0.16
C THR A 167 -19.26 -6.63 0.25
N GLY A 168 -18.48 -6.54 1.33
CA GLY A 168 -17.21 -7.24 1.45
C GLY A 168 -16.14 -6.73 0.49
N ALA A 169 -16.28 -5.51 -0.05
CA ALA A 169 -15.32 -4.92 -0.99
C ALA A 169 -13.91 -4.73 -0.40
N LEU A 170 -13.81 -4.69 0.94
CA LEU A 170 -12.55 -4.63 1.67
C LEU A 170 -11.93 -6.02 1.91
N TRP A 171 -12.68 -7.09 1.72
CA TRP A 171 -12.27 -8.43 2.09
C TRP A 171 -11.33 -9.04 1.03
N HIS A 172 -10.32 -9.80 1.47
CA HIS A 172 -9.33 -10.53 0.65
C HIS A 172 -8.25 -9.76 -0.10
N ARG A 173 -8.41 -8.46 -0.41
CA ARG A 173 -7.51 -7.70 -1.32
C ARG A 173 -6.01 -7.91 -1.04
N LEU A 174 -5.61 -7.92 0.23
CA LEU A 174 -4.20 -8.02 0.66
C LEU A 174 -3.94 -9.10 1.71
N SER A 175 -4.86 -10.05 1.91
CA SER A 175 -4.77 -11.01 3.03
C SER A 175 -3.41 -11.73 3.16
N LYS A 176 -2.76 -12.07 2.03
CA LYS A 176 -1.42 -12.68 2.00
C LYS A 176 -0.26 -11.69 2.13
N TYR A 177 -0.50 -10.41 1.85
CA TYR A 177 0.47 -9.31 1.79
C TYR A 177 0.20 -8.24 2.86
N ARG A 178 -0.56 -8.60 3.90
CA ARG A 178 -1.03 -7.67 4.94
C ARG A 178 0.11 -7.06 5.77
N ASP A 179 1.31 -7.63 5.70
CA ASP A 179 2.52 -7.09 6.31
C ASP A 179 2.98 -5.78 5.68
N ILE A 180 2.68 -5.54 4.40
CA ILE A 180 3.02 -4.29 3.70
C ILE A 180 2.23 -3.09 4.25
N PRO A 181 0.87 -3.10 4.22
CA PRO A 181 0.10 -2.03 4.85
C PRO A 181 0.33 -1.95 6.37
N ALA A 182 0.63 -3.06 7.04
CA ALA A 182 1.03 -3.01 8.45
C ALA A 182 2.36 -2.27 8.64
N GLY A 183 3.36 -2.47 7.78
CA GLY A 183 4.64 -1.76 7.84
C GLY A 183 4.46 -0.25 7.63
N ALA A 184 3.61 0.14 6.67
CA ALA A 184 3.23 1.53 6.45
C ALA A 184 2.51 2.13 7.68
N ALA A 185 1.51 1.45 8.23
CA ALA A 185 0.80 1.90 9.44
C ALA A 185 1.75 2.03 10.64
N LEU A 186 2.67 1.07 10.83
CA LEU A 186 3.66 1.10 11.91
C LEU A 186 4.55 2.36 11.82
N ALA A 187 4.95 2.78 10.62
CA ALA A 187 5.70 4.01 10.43
C ALA A 187 4.91 5.24 10.91
N HIS A 188 3.62 5.31 10.57
CA HIS A 188 2.74 6.38 11.06
C HIS A 188 2.53 6.33 12.58
N VAL A 189 2.40 5.15 13.19
CA VAL A 189 2.31 5.00 14.65
C VAL A 189 3.57 5.55 15.31
N VAL A 190 4.75 5.15 14.85
CA VAL A 190 6.03 5.59 15.43
C VAL A 190 6.19 7.11 15.32
N VAL A 191 5.80 7.71 14.21
CA VAL A 191 5.82 9.18 14.05
C VAL A 191 4.81 9.85 14.99
N ALA A 192 3.57 9.36 15.07
CA ALA A 192 2.54 9.90 15.96
C ALA A 192 2.88 9.74 17.46
N ALA A 193 3.65 8.69 17.80
CA ALA A 193 4.17 8.49 19.14
C ALA A 193 5.16 9.60 19.53
N GLY A 194 5.92 10.14 18.57
CA GLY A 194 6.87 11.25 18.83
C GLY A 194 7.97 10.86 19.83
N GLY A 195 8.42 9.61 19.78
CA GLY A 195 9.44 9.06 20.69
C GLY A 195 8.91 8.59 22.05
N ALA A 196 7.62 8.80 22.36
CA ALA A 196 7.01 8.26 23.57
C ALA A 196 6.86 6.72 23.51
N PRO A 197 6.90 6.03 24.66
CA PRO A 197 6.48 4.63 24.74
C PRO A 197 5.04 4.49 24.24
N VAL A 198 4.72 3.33 23.66
CA VAL A 198 3.36 3.00 23.19
C VAL A 198 2.91 1.70 23.80
N GLU A 199 1.76 1.75 24.47
CA GLU A 199 1.07 0.57 24.98
C GLU A 199 -0.12 0.25 24.07
N VAL A 200 -0.15 -0.97 23.54
CA VAL A 200 -1.21 -1.40 22.62
C VAL A 200 -2.31 -2.11 23.40
N ALA A 201 -3.56 -1.72 23.18
CA ALA A 201 -4.71 -2.38 23.78
C ALA A 201 -4.71 -3.90 23.45
N PRO A 202 -5.06 -4.79 24.40
CA PRO A 202 -5.12 -6.22 24.15
C PRO A 202 -6.05 -6.57 22.98
N GLY A 203 -5.59 -7.45 22.08
CA GLY A 203 -6.38 -7.91 20.93
C GLY A 203 -5.57 -7.99 19.63
N PRO A 204 -6.24 -8.05 18.47
CA PRO A 204 -5.57 -8.22 17.16
C PRO A 204 -4.52 -7.16 16.84
N VAL A 205 -4.70 -5.92 17.32
CA VAL A 205 -3.72 -4.85 17.13
C VAL A 205 -2.43 -5.13 17.92
N ALA A 206 -2.53 -5.62 19.15
CA ALA A 206 -1.37 -6.01 19.96
C ALA A 206 -0.63 -7.21 19.34
N GLU A 207 -1.36 -8.18 18.78
CA GLU A 207 -0.76 -9.30 18.04
C GLU A 207 0.00 -8.83 16.79
N LEU A 208 -0.52 -7.80 16.10
CA LEU A 208 0.06 -7.28 14.88
C LEU A 208 1.29 -6.39 15.13
N PHE A 209 1.22 -5.48 16.11
CA PHE A 209 2.21 -4.42 16.32
C PHE A 209 3.03 -4.54 17.60
N GLY A 210 2.55 -5.22 18.64
CA GLY A 210 3.14 -5.17 19.98
C GLY A 210 4.63 -5.52 20.00
N ARG A 211 5.01 -6.59 19.28
CA ARG A 211 6.42 -7.00 19.16
C ARG A 211 7.28 -5.96 18.44
N ALA A 212 6.77 -5.38 17.36
CA ALA A 212 7.51 -4.40 16.58
C ALA A 212 7.67 -3.09 17.36
N LEU A 213 6.60 -2.60 17.99
CA LEU A 213 6.64 -1.39 18.81
C LEU A 213 7.57 -1.54 20.01
N GLY A 214 7.54 -2.67 20.71
CA GLY A 214 8.47 -2.94 21.81
C GLY A 214 9.95 -3.04 21.40
N ALA A 215 10.23 -3.31 20.12
CA ALA A 215 11.59 -3.33 19.59
C ALA A 215 12.05 -1.94 19.07
N LEU A 216 11.12 -1.09 18.65
CA LEU A 216 11.40 0.21 18.02
C LEU A 216 11.38 1.36 19.01
N LEU A 217 10.43 1.38 19.94
CA LEU A 217 10.18 2.47 20.88
C LEU A 217 10.74 2.14 22.27
N PRO A 218 11.13 3.15 23.07
CA PRO A 218 11.60 2.93 24.42
C PRO A 218 10.49 2.36 25.30
N ALA A 219 10.88 1.64 26.36
CA ALA A 219 9.99 1.33 27.48
C ALA A 219 10.07 2.45 28.52
N GLY A 220 8.97 2.76 29.21
CA GLY A 220 8.96 3.74 30.29
C GLY A 220 7.57 4.26 30.64
N ASP A 221 7.53 5.17 31.61
CA ASP A 221 6.32 5.86 32.03
C ASP A 221 5.80 6.80 30.94
N GLY A 222 4.51 7.17 31.01
CA GLY A 222 3.88 8.07 30.04
C GLY A 222 3.61 7.41 28.69
N ALA A 223 3.35 6.11 28.67
CA ALA A 223 3.01 5.38 27.46
C ALA A 223 1.71 5.91 26.86
N LYS A 224 1.74 6.23 25.57
CA LYS A 224 0.54 6.54 24.79
C LYS A 224 -0.22 5.25 24.53
N ARG A 225 -1.51 5.25 24.80
CA ARG A 225 -2.39 4.13 24.48
C ARG A 225 -2.70 4.13 22.98
N LEU A 226 -2.46 2.99 22.33
CA LEU A 226 -2.81 2.72 20.94
C LEU A 226 -3.97 1.73 20.87
N ASP A 227 -5.00 2.06 20.09
CA ASP A 227 -6.15 1.19 19.87
C ASP A 227 -6.69 1.34 18.43
N LEU A 228 -7.74 0.60 18.09
CA LEU A 228 -8.42 0.64 16.79
C LEU A 228 -9.70 1.48 16.89
N ALA A 229 -9.94 2.37 15.92
CA ALA A 229 -11.19 3.12 15.81
C ALA A 229 -11.68 3.13 14.36
N GLY A 230 -13.00 3.27 14.16
CA GLY A 230 -13.51 3.47 12.81
C GLY A 230 -14.99 3.15 12.61
N PRO A 231 -15.44 3.19 11.34
CA PRO A 231 -16.86 3.08 10.99
C PRO A 231 -17.46 1.74 11.42
N GLY A 232 -18.52 1.77 12.23
CA GLY A 232 -19.19 0.56 12.72
C GLY A 232 -18.44 -0.20 13.83
N PHE A 233 -17.17 0.13 14.13
CA PHE A 233 -16.41 -0.45 15.25
C PHE A 233 -16.53 0.41 16.52
N GLY A 234 -16.59 1.74 16.35
CA GLY A 234 -16.64 2.70 17.45
C GLY A 234 -15.31 3.39 17.70
N GLU A 235 -15.20 4.06 18.84
CA GLU A 235 -14.07 4.92 19.18
C GLU A 235 -13.67 4.73 20.64
N PRO A 236 -12.63 3.91 20.92
CA PRO A 236 -12.14 3.70 22.27
C PRO A 236 -11.43 4.94 22.81
N ALA A 237 -11.38 5.07 24.15
CA ALA A 237 -10.55 6.07 24.81
C ALA A 237 -9.07 5.66 24.71
N ALA A 238 -8.35 6.25 23.76
CA ALA A 238 -6.93 6.05 23.51
C ALA A 238 -6.27 7.37 23.04
N ASP A 239 -4.95 7.48 23.19
CA ASP A 239 -4.21 8.66 22.73
C ASP A 239 -3.98 8.62 21.22
N LEU A 240 -3.75 7.42 20.68
CA LEU A 240 -3.53 7.13 19.27
C LEU A 240 -4.58 6.11 18.81
N VAL A 241 -5.21 6.35 17.66
CA VAL A 241 -6.17 5.41 17.07
C VAL A 241 -5.83 5.08 15.63
N LEU A 242 -5.71 3.80 15.32
CA LEU A 242 -5.59 3.31 13.95
C LEU A 242 -6.94 3.44 13.26
N VAL A 243 -6.99 4.18 12.16
CA VAL A 243 -8.22 4.52 11.44
C VAL A 243 -8.09 4.22 9.95
N PRO A 244 -9.16 3.76 9.28
CA PRO A 244 -9.07 3.39 7.88
C PRO A 244 -9.02 4.62 6.97
N VAL A 245 -8.23 4.53 5.90
CA VAL A 245 -8.24 5.46 4.78
C VAL A 245 -9.17 4.94 3.69
N HIS A 246 -10.11 5.77 3.25
CA HIS A 246 -11.13 5.39 2.30
C HIS A 246 -10.52 5.01 0.94
N PRO A 247 -10.74 3.79 0.42
CA PRO A 247 -10.00 3.29 -0.74
C PRO A 247 -10.33 4.01 -2.05
N GLN A 248 -11.50 4.64 -2.16
CA GLN A 248 -11.91 5.36 -3.37
C GLN A 248 -11.60 6.86 -3.32
N THR A 249 -11.58 7.48 -2.14
CA THR A 249 -11.43 8.94 -2.00
C THR A 249 -10.12 9.36 -1.35
N GLY A 250 -9.49 8.49 -0.56
CA GLY A 250 -8.29 8.80 0.20
C GLY A 250 -8.59 9.51 1.51
N ASP A 251 -9.87 9.75 1.82
CA ASP A 251 -10.26 10.40 3.07
C ASP A 251 -9.97 9.49 4.25
N MET A 252 -9.19 9.99 5.19
CA MET A 252 -8.98 9.30 6.46
C MET A 252 -10.22 9.47 7.34
N TRP A 253 -10.74 8.37 7.88
CA TRP A 253 -11.82 8.44 8.87
C TRP A 253 -11.38 9.27 10.08
N GLN A 254 -12.24 10.17 10.54
CA GLN A 254 -11.91 11.11 11.60
C GLN A 254 -12.57 10.70 12.93
N PRO A 255 -11.78 10.50 14.00
CA PRO A 255 -12.30 10.31 15.35
C PRO A 255 -13.01 11.59 15.85
N ARG A 256 -14.01 11.43 16.72
CA ARG A 256 -14.75 12.53 17.35
C ARG A 256 -14.12 12.98 18.66
N ALA A 257 -13.55 12.04 19.41
CA ALA A 257 -12.73 12.31 20.58
C ALA A 257 -11.33 12.70 20.11
N GLY A 258 -10.66 13.60 20.83
CA GLY A 258 -9.38 14.21 20.43
C GLY A 258 -8.16 13.27 20.35
N ALA A 259 -8.37 11.96 20.18
CA ALA A 259 -7.33 10.99 19.87
C ALA A 259 -6.66 11.33 18.52
N VAL A 260 -5.36 11.06 18.41
CA VAL A 260 -4.62 11.29 17.18
C VAL A 260 -4.92 10.18 16.18
N PRO A 261 -5.54 10.46 15.02
CA PRO A 261 -5.77 9.46 14.00
C PRO A 261 -4.45 9.06 13.32
N VAL A 262 -4.26 7.76 13.18
CA VAL A 262 -3.11 7.15 12.50
C VAL A 262 -3.64 6.35 11.30
N PRO A 263 -3.26 6.72 10.06
CA PRO A 263 -3.84 6.12 8.87
C PRO A 263 -3.45 4.64 8.71
N MET A 264 -4.43 3.84 8.32
CA MET A 264 -4.29 2.42 8.00
C MET A 264 -5.06 2.08 6.72
N ASP A 265 -4.58 1.07 6.01
CA ASP A 265 -5.26 0.51 4.86
C ASP A 265 -6.64 -0.03 5.27
N ALA A 266 -7.69 0.31 4.52
CA ALA A 266 -9.06 -0.05 4.90
C ALA A 266 -9.31 -1.56 4.98
N ALA A 267 -8.66 -2.36 4.13
CA ALA A 267 -8.80 -3.82 4.16
C ALA A 267 -8.11 -4.42 5.38
N LEU A 268 -6.89 -3.98 5.69
CA LEU A 268 -6.20 -4.39 6.91
C LEU A 268 -6.99 -3.96 8.17
N TRP A 269 -7.49 -2.73 8.18
CA TRP A 269 -8.31 -2.23 9.28
C TRP A 269 -9.57 -3.07 9.48
N ALA A 270 -10.30 -3.39 8.40
CA ALA A 270 -11.51 -4.20 8.48
C ALA A 270 -11.22 -5.62 8.99
N GLU A 271 -10.09 -6.22 8.61
CA GLU A 271 -9.65 -7.53 9.13
C GLU A 271 -9.41 -7.51 10.64
N LEU A 272 -8.89 -6.39 11.17
CA LEU A 272 -8.63 -6.23 12.62
C LEU A 272 -9.89 -5.87 13.40
N ALA A 273 -10.75 -5.01 12.85
CA ALA A 273 -11.98 -4.53 13.47
C ALA A 273 -13.07 -5.59 13.50
N PHE A 274 -13.19 -6.35 12.41
CA PHE A 274 -14.22 -7.37 12.23
C PHE A 274 -13.53 -8.69 11.85
N PRO A 275 -12.80 -9.32 12.80
CA PRO A 275 -12.12 -10.56 12.52
C PRO A 275 -13.13 -11.60 12.00
N PRO A 276 -12.78 -12.34 10.95
CA PRO A 276 -13.72 -13.25 10.32
C PRO A 276 -14.12 -14.30 11.35
N HIS A 277 -15.42 -14.49 11.53
CA HIS A 277 -15.93 -15.59 12.35
C HIS A 277 -15.44 -16.90 11.75
N ARG A 278 -14.45 -17.52 12.38
CA ARG A 278 -14.08 -18.90 12.06
C ARG A 278 -15.19 -19.78 12.57
N THR A 279 -15.92 -20.40 11.66
CA THR A 279 -16.93 -21.37 12.02
C THR A 279 -16.23 -22.52 12.73
N ARG A 280 -16.58 -22.76 13.98
CA ARG A 280 -16.20 -23.98 14.67
C ARG A 280 -17.06 -25.10 14.11
N LEU A 281 -16.43 -26.06 13.45
CA LEU A 281 -17.14 -27.24 13.00
C LEU A 281 -16.96 -28.35 14.04
N PRO A 282 -17.98 -29.21 14.27
CA PRO A 282 -17.80 -30.43 15.02
C PRO A 282 -16.67 -31.24 14.37
N VAL A 283 -15.74 -31.75 15.18
CA VAL A 283 -14.63 -32.55 14.64
C VAL A 283 -15.18 -33.77 13.89
N VAL A 284 -14.83 -33.89 12.61
CA VAL A 284 -14.94 -35.16 11.88
C VAL A 284 -13.59 -35.88 11.97
N GLY A 285 -13.54 -36.97 12.73
CA GLY A 285 -12.37 -37.85 12.87
C GLY A 285 -11.81 -37.96 14.30
N GLY A 286 -11.91 -39.16 14.90
CA GLY A 286 -11.11 -39.66 16.03
C GLY A 286 -11.21 -38.96 17.40
N LEU A 287 -11.65 -37.70 17.49
CA LEU A 287 -11.77 -36.97 18.76
C LEU A 287 -13.12 -37.24 19.45
N PRO A 288 -13.19 -37.09 20.79
CA PRO A 288 -14.43 -37.28 21.55
C PRO A 288 -15.58 -36.41 21.04
N ALA A 289 -16.80 -36.94 21.14
CA ALA A 289 -18.02 -36.20 20.81
C ALA A 289 -18.13 -34.93 21.67
N GLY A 290 -18.50 -33.81 21.04
CA GLY A 290 -18.60 -32.50 21.69
C GLY A 290 -17.34 -31.64 21.62
N VAL A 291 -16.25 -32.14 21.00
CA VAL A 291 -15.07 -31.32 20.71
C VAL A 291 -15.30 -30.52 19.41
N GLU A 292 -15.23 -29.21 19.53
CA GLU A 292 -15.24 -28.26 18.41
C GLU A 292 -13.83 -28.00 17.90
N ARG A 293 -13.68 -27.76 16.59
CA ARG A 293 -12.41 -27.35 16.00
C ARG A 293 -12.60 -26.17 15.08
N ASP A 294 -11.61 -25.28 15.09
CA ASP A 294 -11.45 -24.28 14.03
C ASP A 294 -11.21 -25.00 12.69
N ASP A 295 -12.09 -24.78 11.71
CA ASP A 295 -11.93 -25.32 10.36
C ASP A 295 -12.03 -24.19 9.30
N PRO A 296 -10.99 -24.00 8.46
CA PRO A 296 -9.68 -24.65 8.52
C PRO A 296 -8.92 -24.32 9.81
N LEU A 297 -8.08 -25.25 10.25
CA LEU A 297 -7.14 -25.00 11.34
C LEU A 297 -6.41 -23.67 11.11
N PRO A 298 -6.13 -22.88 12.16
CA PRO A 298 -5.24 -21.74 12.04
C PRO A 298 -3.94 -22.21 11.37
N PRO A 299 -3.50 -21.59 10.26
CA PRO A 299 -2.18 -21.87 9.75
C PRO A 299 -1.19 -21.52 10.85
N HIS A 300 -0.56 -22.53 11.46
CA HIS A 300 0.50 -22.33 12.43
C HIS A 300 1.66 -21.66 11.71
N ARG A 301 1.80 -20.34 11.89
CA ARG A 301 2.97 -19.64 11.41
C ARG A 301 4.13 -20.03 12.32
N TRP A 302 5.13 -20.70 11.75
CA TRP A 302 6.38 -21.07 12.43
C TRP A 302 7.15 -19.85 12.95
N TYR A 303 6.82 -18.67 12.43
CA TYR A 303 7.37 -17.39 12.88
C TYR A 303 6.24 -16.43 13.24
N PRO A 304 6.40 -15.63 14.32
CA PRO A 304 5.49 -14.54 14.63
C PRO A 304 5.34 -13.62 13.42
N PHE A 305 4.12 -13.16 13.17
CA PHE A 305 3.88 -12.15 12.14
C PHE A 305 4.75 -10.90 12.42
N GLN A 306 5.32 -10.32 11.36
CA GLN A 306 6.04 -9.06 11.45
C GLN A 306 5.55 -8.13 10.33
N PRO A 307 5.26 -6.84 10.65
CA PRO A 307 5.08 -5.82 9.63
C PRO A 307 6.31 -5.71 8.71
N SER A 308 6.09 -5.45 7.41
CA SER A 308 7.17 -5.33 6.43
C SER A 308 8.10 -4.19 6.80
N ARG A 309 9.40 -4.51 6.83
CA ARG A 309 10.46 -3.59 7.20
C ARG A 309 10.79 -2.64 6.07
N GLU A 310 10.71 -3.13 4.85
CA GLU A 310 10.81 -2.41 3.59
C GLU A 310 9.70 -1.37 3.52
N ALA A 311 8.44 -1.77 3.74
CA ALA A 311 7.31 -0.84 3.75
C ALA A 311 7.43 0.22 4.86
N PHE A 312 7.84 -0.18 6.07
CA PHE A 312 8.11 0.75 7.17
C PHE A 312 9.16 1.81 6.77
N ARG A 313 10.30 1.39 6.20
CA ARG A 313 11.37 2.31 5.77
C ARG A 313 10.97 3.14 4.55
N TYR A 314 10.26 2.56 3.59
CA TYR A 314 9.72 3.28 2.45
C TYR A 314 8.85 4.43 2.95
N THR A 315 7.84 4.12 3.78
CA THR A 315 6.89 5.09 4.32
C THR A 315 7.58 6.17 5.17
N LEU A 316 8.51 5.81 6.06
CA LEU A 316 9.29 6.81 6.81
C LEU A 316 10.13 7.73 5.92
N SER A 317 10.64 7.23 4.78
CA SER A 317 11.47 8.04 3.88
C SER A 317 10.72 9.21 3.23
N TRP A 318 9.38 9.17 3.23
CA TRP A 318 8.51 10.23 2.76
C TRP A 318 8.04 11.19 3.87
N MET A 319 8.43 10.97 5.13
CA MET A 319 8.01 11.79 6.25
C MET A 319 9.14 12.70 6.75
N PRO A 320 8.93 14.03 6.89
CA PRO A 320 9.96 14.94 7.40
C PRO A 320 10.51 14.53 8.78
N ALA A 321 9.66 13.94 9.62
CA ALA A 321 9.99 13.49 10.98
C ALA A 321 11.18 12.50 11.02
N VAL A 322 11.45 11.75 9.94
CA VAL A 322 12.58 10.81 9.88
C VAL A 322 13.94 11.48 10.05
N ARG A 323 14.01 12.81 9.91
CA ARG A 323 15.23 13.60 10.14
C ARG A 323 15.51 13.85 11.62
N GLU A 324 14.55 13.62 12.50
CA GLU A 324 14.79 13.71 13.95
C GLU A 324 15.78 12.64 14.39
N PRO A 325 16.79 12.96 15.24
CA PRO A 325 17.89 12.05 15.53
C PRO A 325 17.46 10.67 16.06
N TRP A 326 16.41 10.61 16.90
CA TRP A 326 15.91 9.36 17.47
C TRP A 326 15.24 8.48 16.42
N LEU A 327 14.42 9.06 15.53
CA LEU A 327 13.74 8.32 14.47
C LEU A 327 14.69 7.95 13.34
N ARG A 328 15.68 8.82 13.05
CA ARG A 328 16.77 8.52 12.13
C ARG A 328 17.58 7.30 12.60
N ALA A 329 17.90 7.23 13.90
CA ALA A 329 18.57 6.08 14.48
C ALA A 329 17.75 4.79 14.32
N ILE A 330 16.42 4.85 14.46
CA ILE A 330 15.54 3.70 14.18
C ILE A 330 15.59 3.32 12.70
N TYR A 331 15.52 4.31 11.80
CA TYR A 331 15.55 4.12 10.35
C TYR A 331 16.83 3.44 9.85
N ASP A 332 17.98 3.86 10.40
CA ASP A 332 19.30 3.39 9.99
C ASP A 332 19.68 2.03 10.58
N ARG A 333 18.99 1.56 11.63
CA ARG A 333 19.15 0.18 12.12
C ARG A 333 18.80 -0.76 10.97
N ARG A 334 19.80 -1.46 10.43
CA ARG A 334 19.58 -2.59 9.53
C ARG A 334 19.23 -3.82 10.39
N CYS A 335 18.03 -3.88 10.97
CA CYS A 335 17.48 -5.13 11.51
C CYS A 335 16.95 -6.08 10.43
#